data_AF-A0A2K1K6I3-F1
#
_entry.id   AF-A0A2K1K6I3-F1
#
_cell.length_a   1.000
_cell.length_b   1.000
_cell.length_c   1.000
_cell.angle_alpha   90.00
_cell.angle_beta   90.00
_cell.angle_gamma   90.00
#
_symmetry.space_group_name_H-M   'P 1'
#
loop_
_entity.id
_entity.type
_entity.pdbx_description
1 polymer ?
#
loop_
_entity_poly.entity_id
_entity_poly.type
_entity_poly.pdbx_seq_one_letter_code
_entity_poly.pdbx_strand_id
1 'polypeptide(L)'
;MLTNQLHSLCMQEGGSMEEYVNRATKIKNCLLLMGQTLSNTSIYQLLLNELPQSYKSVVTTLSNLNIPLTFDQLSSKLLSKAAKIQQRSTQLEDEQALATSFDTTMRF
;
A
#
# COMPACT_ATOMS: atom_id res chain seq x y z
N MET A 1 -17.38 15.98 6.88
CA MET A 1 -17.70 15.40 5.55
C MET A 1 -16.85 14.16 5.37
N LEU A 2 -17.41 13.00 4.96
CA LEU A 2 -16.66 11.74 4.83
C LEU A 2 -15.53 11.80 3.80
N THR A 3 -15.62 12.70 2.83
CA THR A 3 -14.53 13.06 1.91
C THR A 3 -13.27 13.55 2.65
N ASN A 4 -13.42 14.28 3.76
CA ASN A 4 -12.28 14.70 4.58
C ASN A 4 -11.68 13.52 5.35
N GLN A 5 -12.48 12.53 5.75
CA GLN A 5 -11.96 11.31 6.39
C GLN A 5 -11.18 10.44 5.40
N LEU A 6 -11.62 10.41 4.14
CA LEU A 6 -10.91 9.77 3.06
C LEU A 6 -9.57 10.50 2.79
N HIS A 7 -9.55 11.84 2.73
CA HIS A 7 -8.31 12.64 2.61
C HIS A 7 -7.38 12.54 3.82
N SER A 8 -7.88 12.21 5.02
CA SER A 8 -7.05 11.98 6.20
C SER A 8 -6.52 10.56 6.32
N LEU A 9 -6.83 9.69 5.35
CA LEU A 9 -6.48 8.28 5.39
C LEU A 9 -5.03 8.11 4.94
N CYS A 10 -4.08 8.52 5.77
CA CYS A 10 -2.65 8.26 5.56
C CYS A 10 -2.27 6.86 6.05
N MET A 11 -1.50 6.14 5.25
CA MET A 11 -0.78 4.96 5.73
C MET A 11 0.60 5.38 6.26
N GLN A 12 0.92 4.99 7.49
CA GLN A 12 2.25 5.20 8.06
C GLN A 12 3.29 4.28 7.40
N GLU A 13 4.55 4.72 7.37
CA GLU A 13 5.67 3.86 6.96
C GLU A 13 5.72 2.60 7.83
N GLY A 14 5.82 1.43 7.20
CA GLY A 14 5.74 0.12 7.88
C GLY A 14 4.32 -0.31 8.31
N GLY A 15 3.28 0.47 8.00
CA GLY A 15 1.90 0.12 8.31
C GLY A 15 1.38 -1.10 7.53
N SER A 16 0.23 -1.64 7.94
CA SER A 16 -0.43 -2.73 7.22
C SER A 16 -1.24 -2.22 6.02
N MET A 17 -0.84 -2.64 4.81
CA MET A 17 -1.60 -2.35 3.59
C MET A 17 -3.01 -2.96 3.62
N GLU A 18 -3.17 -4.12 4.27
CA GLU A 18 -4.47 -4.77 4.44
C GLU A 18 -5.41 -3.92 5.29
N GLU A 19 -4.90 -3.38 6.40
CA GLU A 19 -5.68 -2.52 7.27
C GLU A 19 -6.04 -1.20 6.57
N TYR A 20 -5.10 -0.63 5.81
CA TYR A 20 -5.31 0.54 4.97
C TYR A 20 -6.45 0.34 3.96
N VAL A 21 -6.39 -0.73 3.16
CA VAL A 21 -7.42 -1.08 2.18
C VAL A 21 -8.78 -1.31 2.86
N ASN A 22 -8.80 -1.99 4.01
CA ASN A 22 -10.04 -2.24 4.76
C ASN A 22 -10.68 -0.92 5.25
N ARG A 23 -9.88 0.00 5.80
CA ARG A 23 -10.37 1.33 6.20
C ARG A 23 -10.94 2.10 5.01
N ALA A 24 -10.23 2.11 3.87
CA ALA A 24 -10.70 2.77 2.67
C ALA A 24 -12.01 2.15 2.13
N THR A 25 -12.14 0.82 2.20
CA THR A 25 -13.37 0.10 1.82
C THR A 25 -14.54 0.51 2.70
N LYS A 26 -14.34 0.63 4.01
CA LYS A 26 -15.37 1.09 4.95
C LYS A 26 -15.85 2.51 4.61
N ILE A 27 -14.93 3.45 4.35
CA ILE A 27 -15.31 4.82 3.98
C ILE A 27 -16.05 4.85 2.64
N LYS A 28 -15.59 4.09 1.63
CA LYS A 28 -16.29 3.95 0.35
C LYS A 28 -17.73 3.48 0.54
N ASN A 29 -17.92 2.44 1.37
CA ASN A 29 -19.25 1.89 1.62
C ASN A 29 -20.13 2.87 2.41
N CYS A 30 -19.58 3.61 3.38
CA CYS A 30 -20.32 4.65 4.09
C CYS A 30 -20.77 5.78 3.15
N LEU A 31 -19.92 6.22 2.23
CA LEU A 31 -20.27 7.22 1.22
C LEU A 31 -21.40 6.74 0.31
N LEU A 32 -21.31 5.49 -0.15
CA LEU A 32 -22.35 4.85 -0.97
C LEU A 32 -23.70 4.83 -0.24
N LEU A 33 -23.71 4.45 1.05
CA LEU A 33 -24.93 4.42 1.88
C LEU A 33 -25.55 5.81 2.09
N MET A 34 -24.75 6.88 2.00
CA MET A 34 -25.23 8.25 2.07
C MET A 34 -25.68 8.81 0.72
N GLY A 35 -25.75 7.98 -0.32
CA GLY A 35 -26.09 8.40 -1.69
C GLY A 35 -24.98 9.19 -2.38
N GLN A 36 -23.77 9.23 -1.80
CA GLN A 36 -22.61 9.86 -2.42
C GLN A 36 -21.81 8.81 -3.19
N THR A 37 -21.87 8.87 -4.51
CA THR A 37 -21.04 8.06 -5.39
C THR A 37 -19.77 8.82 -5.74
N LEU A 38 -18.63 8.31 -5.27
CA LEU A 38 -17.33 8.74 -5.78
C LEU A 38 -17.00 7.93 -7.03
N SER A 39 -16.47 8.60 -8.06
CA SER A 39 -15.96 7.90 -9.23
C SER A 39 -14.78 7.00 -8.85
N ASN A 40 -14.63 5.86 -9.52
CA ASN A 40 -13.49 4.97 -9.32
C ASN A 40 -12.15 5.71 -9.48
N THR A 41 -12.09 6.64 -10.44
CA THR A 41 -10.92 7.49 -10.69
C THR A 41 -10.58 8.39 -9.50
N SER A 42 -11.59 8.99 -8.88
CA SER A 42 -11.39 9.86 -7.71
C SER A 42 -10.89 9.07 -6.50
N ILE A 43 -11.49 7.90 -6.22
CA ILE A 43 -11.03 7.04 -5.11
C ILE A 43 -9.62 6.53 -5.37
N TYR A 44 -9.31 6.19 -6.62
CA TYR A 44 -8.01 5.73 -7.06
C TYR A 44 -6.91 6.77 -6.80
N GLN A 45 -7.10 8.02 -7.26
CA GLN A 45 -6.09 9.08 -7.08
C GLN A 45 -5.84 9.35 -5.61
N LEU A 46 -6.92 9.34 -4.83
CA LEU A 46 -6.89 9.61 -3.42
C LEU A 46 -6.14 8.51 -2.66
N LEU A 47 -6.42 7.24 -2.96
CA LEU A 47 -5.70 6.10 -2.37
C LEU A 47 -4.20 6.11 -2.67
N LEU A 48 -3.80 6.52 -3.88
CA LEU A 48 -2.39 6.52 -4.26
C LEU A 48 -1.62 7.70 -3.68
N ASN A 49 -2.27 8.86 -3.50
CA ASN A 49 -1.65 10.03 -2.91
C ASN A 49 -1.31 9.86 -1.43
N GLU A 50 -2.12 9.09 -0.70
CA GLU A 50 -1.95 8.90 0.76
C GLU A 50 -1.07 7.68 1.12
N LEU A 51 -0.39 7.09 0.13
CA LEU A 51 0.57 6.01 0.36
C LEU A 51 1.96 6.53 0.75
N PRO A 52 2.69 5.80 1.63
CA PRO A 52 4.04 6.15 2.03
C PRO A 52 5.05 6.13 0.88
N GLN A 53 6.19 6.78 1.06
CA GLN A 53 7.25 6.86 0.04
C GLN A 53 7.80 5.48 -0.35
N SER A 54 7.80 4.52 0.58
CA SER A 54 8.16 3.12 0.29
C SER A 54 7.34 2.49 -0.83
N TYR A 55 6.15 3.02 -1.11
CA TYR A 55 5.25 2.56 -2.18
C TYR A 55 5.30 3.42 -3.45
N LYS A 56 6.17 4.43 -3.54
CA LYS A 56 6.26 5.35 -4.68
C LYS A 56 6.44 4.63 -6.02
N SER A 57 7.25 3.57 -6.05
CA SER A 57 7.43 2.74 -7.27
C SER A 57 6.13 2.05 -7.70
N VAL A 58 5.31 1.62 -6.74
CA VAL A 58 3.99 1.03 -6.97
C VAL A 58 3.02 2.11 -7.47
N VAL A 59 3.02 3.29 -6.86
CA VAL A 59 2.21 4.45 -7.28
C VAL A 59 2.52 4.82 -8.74
N THR A 60 3.79 4.96 -9.11
CA THR A 60 4.20 5.27 -10.49
C THR A 60 3.74 4.19 -11.47
N THR A 61 3.94 2.92 -11.12
CA THR A 61 3.53 1.79 -11.97
C THR A 61 2.02 1.78 -12.19
N LEU A 62 1.24 2.02 -11.14
CA LEU A 62 -0.22 2.04 -11.21
C LEU A 62 -0.74 3.30 -11.91
N SER A 63 -0.07 4.44 -11.77
CA SER A 63 -0.40 5.72 -12.42
C SER A 63 -0.19 5.68 -13.93
N ASN A 64 0.78 4.88 -14.38
CA ASN A 64 1.07 4.69 -15.79
C ASN A 64 0.18 3.64 -16.47
N LEU A 65 -0.66 2.91 -15.72
CA LEU A 65 -1.65 2.03 -16.32
C LEU A 65 -2.77 2.88 -16.92
N ASN A 66 -2.81 2.97 -18.25
CA ASN A 66 -3.84 3.69 -18.98
C ASN A 66 -5.18 2.92 -19.03
N ILE A 67 -5.47 2.13 -17.99
CA ILE A 67 -6.62 1.24 -17.90
C ILE A 67 -7.47 1.72 -16.72
N PRO A 68 -8.78 1.93 -16.89
CA PRO A 68 -9.67 2.21 -15.77
C PRO A 68 -9.75 0.97 -14.86
N LEU A 69 -9.12 1.03 -13.69
CA LEU A 69 -9.23 -0.01 -12.67
C LEU A 69 -10.41 0.27 -11.74
N THR A 70 -11.08 -0.80 -11.32
CA THR A 70 -12.03 -0.74 -10.20
C THR A 70 -11.28 -0.69 -8.87
N PHE A 71 -11.96 -0.24 -7.81
CA PHE A 71 -11.43 -0.24 -6.45
C PHE A 71 -10.89 -1.63 -6.02
N ASP A 72 -11.61 -2.70 -6.36
CA ASP A 72 -11.23 -4.07 -5.96
C ASP A 72 -9.97 -4.55 -6.69
N GLN A 73 -9.83 -4.18 -7.97
CA GLN A 73 -8.64 -4.48 -8.75
C GLN A 73 -7.42 -3.72 -8.22
N LEU A 74 -7.60 -2.44 -7.86
CA LEU A 74 -6.54 -1.63 -7.24
C LEU A 74 -6.11 -2.23 -5.91
N SER A 75 -7.07 -2.54 -5.04
CA SER A 75 -6.85 -3.16 -3.73
C SER A 75 -6.06 -4.46 -3.86
N SER A 76 -6.47 -5.34 -4.77
CA SER A 76 -5.76 -6.61 -5.03
C SER A 76 -4.32 -6.39 -5.51
N LYS A 77 -4.08 -5.40 -6.38
CA LYS A 77 -2.73 -5.06 -6.85
C LYS A 77 -1.87 -4.48 -5.74
N LEU A 78 -2.42 -3.60 -4.90
CA LEU A 78 -1.72 -3.01 -3.76
C LEU A 78 -1.32 -4.08 -2.74
N LEU A 79 -2.25 -4.98 -2.38
CA LEU A 79 -1.98 -6.09 -1.47
C LEU A 79 -0.91 -7.03 -2.02
N SER A 80 -1.01 -7.40 -3.31
CA SER A 80 0.00 -8.25 -3.95
C SER A 80 1.39 -7.60 -3.98
N LYS A 81 1.47 -6.27 -4.17
CA LYS A 81 2.75 -5.56 -4.13
C LYS A 81 3.29 -5.39 -2.72
N ALA A 82 2.43 -5.11 -1.73
CA ALA A 82 2.83 -5.06 -0.33
C ALA A 82 3.44 -6.39 0.14
N ALA A 83 2.80 -7.52 -0.21
CA ALA A 83 3.34 -8.85 0.09
C ALA A 83 4.72 -9.08 -0.54
N LYS A 84 4.94 -8.63 -1.78
CA LYS A 84 6.25 -8.74 -2.46
C LYS A 84 7.32 -7.84 -1.85
N ILE A 85 6.94 -6.66 -1.37
CA ILE A 85 7.86 -5.76 -0.65
C ILE A 85 8.29 -6.43 0.66
N GLN A 86 7.34 -6.92 1.45
CA GLN A 86 7.62 -7.61 2.71
C GLN A 86 8.54 -8.82 2.53
N GLN A 87 8.28 -9.67 1.52
CA GLN A 87 9.14 -10.83 1.22
C GLN A 87 10.57 -10.44 0.85
N ARG A 88 10.76 -9.33 0.13
CA ARG A 88 12.11 -8.84 -0.19
C ARG A 88 12.84 -8.30 1.03
N SER A 89 12.13 -7.68 1.97
CA SER A 89 12.73 -7.20 3.22
C SER A 89 13.24 -8.34 4.08
N THR A 90 12.46 -9.42 4.23
CA THR A 90 12.85 -10.60 5.03
C THR A 90 14.09 -11.28 4.45
N GLN A 91 14.13 -11.42 3.12
CA GLN A 91 15.25 -12.07 2.45
C GLN A 91 16.58 -11.30 2.57
N LEU A 92 16.53 -9.97 2.60
CA LEU A 92 17.71 -9.11 2.80
C LEU A 92 18.18 -9.07 4.26
N GLU A 93 17.29 -9.29 5.23
CA GLU A 93 17.65 -9.41 6.65
C GLU A 93 18.34 -10.76 6.94
N ASP A 94 17.83 -11.85 6.35
CA ASP A 94 18.42 -13.19 6.49
C ASP A 94 19.83 -13.27 5.87
N GLU A 95 20.06 -12.66 4.68
CA GLU A 95 21.39 -12.63 4.05
C GLU A 95 22.40 -11.79 4.84
N GLN A 96 21.98 -10.68 5.47
CA GLN A 96 22.86 -9.84 6.29
C GLN A 96 23.17 -10.47 7.66
N ALA A 97 22.22 -11.20 8.26
CA ALA A 97 22.43 -11.96 9.48
C ALA A 97 23.39 -13.15 9.25
N LEU A 98 23.29 -13.83 8.11
CA LEU A 98 24.28 -14.84 7.73
C LEU A 98 25.67 -14.23 7.51
N ALA A 99 25.78 -13.12 6.77
CA ALA A 99 27.07 -12.50 6.46
C ALA A 99 27.83 -11.99 7.71
N THR A 100 27.11 -11.47 8.71
CA THR A 100 27.73 -11.02 9.97
C THR A 100 28.16 -12.15 10.90
N SER A 101 27.49 -13.32 10.82
CA SER A 101 27.88 -14.50 11.60
C SER A 101 29.21 -15.14 11.14
N PHE A 102 29.54 -15.04 9.86
CA PHE A 102 30.80 -15.58 9.31
C PHE A 102 32.01 -14.68 9.56
N ASP A 103 31.83 -13.36 9.71
CA ASP A 103 32.94 -12.42 9.93
C ASP A 103 33.52 -12.49 11.35
N THR A 104 32.69 -12.86 12.35
CA THR A 104 33.12 -12.88 13.76
C THR A 104 33.97 -14.11 14.14
N THR A 105 34.09 -15.12 13.27
CA THR A 105 34.76 -16.40 13.59
C THR A 105 36.22 -16.48 13.13
N MET A 106 36.73 -15.53 12.34
CA MET A 106 38.14 -15.51 11.88
C MET A 106 39.04 -14.60 12.73
N ARG A 107 38.98 -14.72 14.07
CA ARG A 107 39.92 -14.00 14.93
C ARG A 107 40.29 -14.79 16.19
N PHE A 108 40.91 -15.96 16.01
CA PHE A 108 41.75 -16.60 17.03
C PHE A 108 42.94 -17.30 16.36
#